data_AF-A0A9X8E7F2-F1
#
_entry.id   AF-A0A9X8E7F2-F1
#
_cell.length_a   1.000
_cell.length_b   1.000
_cell.length_c   1.000
_cell.angle_alpha   90.00
_cell.angle_beta   90.00
_cell.angle_gamma   90.00
#
_symmetry.space_group_name_H-M   'P 1'
#
loop_
_entity.id
_entity.type
_entity.pdbx_description
1 polymer ?
#
loop_
_entity_poly.entity_id
_entity_poly.type
_entity_poly.pdbx_seq_one_letter_code
_entity_poly.pdbx_strand_id
1 'polypeptide(L)'
;RGSQRDQVLFQAFIDAGVQAGYPFTDDMNGFQQEGFGFMDSTIHNGVRWSSSAAYLHPVLHERKDRLSVVTDHLVHRVVVDDAGTAQGIDVQPNRHSKSHDVDRPGLRHPDLQFHFLPGALTGQLTPGSQHAMQTHISPLRATSRGSLSLTTSNPRDPPRLDPNYLSTTQDVDDIRQGVLLAQELFQQKAMDPFRGHPISPATLFAAHEASAIDAWVRQHTESAYHPSCTNRMGHDTRSSVVNSKCQVHGVDRLRVVDASIMPNIISGNLNAPVIMMAEKAADIILDIAPLPSAKHVPVYVAPKWESSQR
;
A
#
# COMPACT_ATOMS: atom_id res chain seq x y z
N ARG A 1 -13.77 -19.47 6.91
CA ARG A 1 -14.06 -18.14 7.49
C ARG A 1 -15.19 -17.56 6.65
N GLY A 2 -16.26 -17.04 7.26
CA GLY A 2 -17.33 -16.37 6.53
C GLY A 2 -16.83 -15.12 5.81
N SER A 3 -17.57 -14.65 4.81
CA SER A 3 -17.31 -13.39 4.11
C SER A 3 -17.55 -12.18 5.03
N GLN A 4 -17.15 -10.97 4.62
CA GLN A 4 -17.50 -9.74 5.35
C GLN A 4 -19.03 -9.59 5.50
N ARG A 5 -19.78 -10.07 4.51
CA ARG A 5 -21.26 -10.03 4.50
C ARG A 5 -21.90 -10.92 5.56
N ASP A 6 -21.17 -11.92 6.06
CA ASP A 6 -21.65 -12.83 7.11
C ASP A 6 -21.36 -12.29 8.53
N GLN A 7 -20.73 -11.12 8.63
CA GLN A 7 -20.30 -10.53 9.91
C GLN A 7 -21.14 -9.31 10.28
N VAL A 8 -21.89 -9.43 11.37
CA VAL A 8 -22.82 -8.39 11.84
C VAL A 8 -22.15 -7.03 12.10
N LEU A 9 -20.88 -7.02 12.48
CA LEU A 9 -20.15 -5.78 12.77
C LEU A 9 -19.85 -4.97 11.50
N PHE A 10 -19.60 -5.64 10.37
CA PHE A 10 -19.41 -4.95 9.08
C PHE A 10 -20.71 -4.29 8.63
N GLN A 11 -21.83 -5.00 8.72
CA GLN A 11 -23.13 -4.42 8.39
C GLN A 11 -23.47 -3.24 9.30
N ALA A 12 -23.26 -3.37 10.61
CA ALA A 12 -23.51 -2.27 11.56
C ALA A 12 -22.67 -1.01 11.24
N PHE A 13 -21.41 -1.19 10.84
CA PHE A 13 -20.56 -0.06 10.45
C PHE A 13 -21.02 0.60 9.15
N ILE A 14 -21.49 -0.18 8.17
CA ILE A 14 -22.10 0.36 6.94
C ILE A 14 -23.38 1.13 7.27
N ASP A 15 -24.26 0.55 8.09
CA ASP A 15 -25.50 1.19 8.52
C ASP A 15 -25.22 2.49 9.30
N ALA A 16 -24.14 2.54 10.08
CA ALA A 16 -23.68 3.76 10.74
C ALA A 16 -23.28 4.84 9.72
N GLY A 17 -22.58 4.48 8.65
CA GLY A 17 -22.28 5.38 7.54
C GLY A 17 -23.53 5.98 6.91
N VAL A 18 -24.54 5.15 6.66
CA VAL A 18 -25.84 5.57 6.13
C VAL A 18 -26.60 6.47 7.11
N GLN A 19 -26.59 6.14 8.40
CA GLN A 19 -27.20 6.97 9.46
C GLN A 19 -26.51 8.33 9.61
N ALA A 20 -25.20 8.41 9.34
CA ALA A 20 -24.45 9.65 9.28
C ALA A 20 -24.71 10.48 8.00
N GLY A 21 -25.50 9.96 7.05
CA GLY A 21 -25.93 10.66 5.84
C GLY A 21 -25.14 10.32 4.57
N TYR A 22 -24.21 9.37 4.62
CA TYR A 22 -23.46 8.94 3.43
C TYR A 22 -24.22 7.87 2.64
N PRO A 23 -24.04 7.81 1.32
CA PRO A 23 -24.66 6.75 0.53
C PRO A 23 -24.04 5.38 0.84
N PHE A 24 -24.83 4.33 0.64
CA PHE A 24 -24.31 2.98 0.49
C PHE A 24 -23.67 2.83 -0.89
N THR A 25 -22.58 2.09 -0.99
CA THR A 25 -21.97 1.68 -2.27
C THR A 25 -21.81 0.16 -2.30
N ASP A 26 -22.29 -0.47 -3.37
CA ASP A 26 -22.19 -1.91 -3.60
C ASP A 26 -20.84 -2.32 -4.19
N ASP A 27 -20.14 -1.37 -4.83
CA ASP A 27 -18.82 -1.51 -5.42
C ASP A 27 -17.94 -0.28 -5.15
N MET A 28 -17.16 -0.34 -4.07
CA MET A 28 -16.21 0.73 -3.69
C MET A 28 -15.05 0.90 -4.68
N ASN A 29 -14.82 -0.06 -5.58
CA ASN A 29 -13.77 0.04 -6.59
C ASN A 29 -14.33 0.47 -7.97
N GLY A 30 -15.64 0.61 -8.08
CA GLY A 30 -16.36 0.89 -9.32
C GLY A 30 -16.71 2.37 -9.53
N PHE A 31 -17.91 2.60 -10.08
CA PHE A 31 -18.39 3.93 -10.47
C PHE A 31 -18.48 4.90 -9.28
N GLN A 32 -18.87 4.41 -8.09
CA GLN A 32 -19.10 5.22 -6.90
C GLN A 32 -18.19 4.75 -5.74
N GLN A 33 -17.05 5.43 -5.59
CA GLN A 33 -16.15 5.21 -4.45
C GLN A 33 -16.66 5.87 -3.16
N GLU A 34 -17.41 6.97 -3.28
CA GLU A 34 -17.91 7.70 -2.11
C GLU A 34 -19.08 6.96 -1.46
N GLY A 35 -18.96 6.67 -0.17
CA GLY A 35 -19.97 5.99 0.62
C GLY A 35 -19.40 4.89 1.49
N PHE A 36 -20.29 4.04 2.02
CA PHE A 36 -19.95 2.89 2.84
C PHE A 36 -20.40 1.60 2.17
N GLY A 37 -19.52 0.60 2.10
CA GLY A 37 -19.77 -0.66 1.41
C GLY A 37 -18.88 -1.79 1.90
N PHE A 38 -19.03 -2.97 1.29
CA PHE A 38 -18.17 -4.12 1.56
C PHE A 38 -16.91 -4.05 0.68
N MET A 39 -15.74 -4.30 1.26
CA MET A 39 -14.48 -4.27 0.50
C MET A 39 -14.21 -5.61 -0.16
N ASP A 40 -13.87 -5.59 -1.45
CA ASP A 40 -13.30 -6.76 -2.09
C ASP A 40 -11.96 -7.14 -1.46
N SER A 41 -11.65 -8.44 -1.54
CA SER A 41 -10.39 -8.97 -1.07
C SER A 41 -9.81 -9.87 -2.14
N THR A 42 -8.50 -9.77 -2.38
CA THR A 42 -7.78 -10.64 -3.32
C THR A 42 -7.60 -12.03 -2.72
N ILE A 43 -8.68 -12.81 -2.71
CA ILE A 43 -8.80 -14.14 -2.13
C ILE A 43 -9.43 -15.08 -3.17
N HIS A 44 -8.85 -16.26 -3.36
CA HIS A 44 -9.37 -17.31 -4.22
C HIS A 44 -9.37 -18.63 -3.43
N ASN A 45 -10.49 -19.35 -3.44
CA ASN A 45 -10.70 -20.58 -2.67
C ASN A 45 -10.29 -20.46 -1.18
N GLY A 46 -10.60 -19.31 -0.57
CA GLY A 46 -10.34 -19.06 0.85
C GLY A 46 -8.87 -18.76 1.21
N VAL A 47 -7.98 -18.63 0.23
CA VAL A 47 -6.56 -18.31 0.42
C VAL A 47 -6.22 -16.97 -0.25
N ARG A 48 -5.29 -16.21 0.33
CA ARG A 48 -4.73 -15.01 -0.30
C ARG A 48 -4.23 -15.35 -1.71
N TRP A 49 -4.68 -14.58 -2.70
CA TRP A 49 -4.26 -14.75 -4.09
C TRP A 49 -3.24 -13.67 -4.45
N SER A 50 -1.95 -13.95 -4.23
CA SER A 50 -0.87 -13.00 -4.54
C SER A 50 -0.63 -12.89 -6.05
N SER A 51 0.06 -11.83 -6.48
CA SER A 51 0.52 -11.70 -7.87
C SER A 51 1.44 -12.87 -8.28
N SER A 52 2.27 -13.40 -7.39
CA SER A 52 3.07 -14.60 -7.66
C SER A 52 2.21 -15.86 -7.86
N ALA A 53 1.16 -16.05 -7.05
CA ALA A 53 0.24 -17.17 -7.22
C ALA A 53 -0.55 -17.08 -8.53
N ALA A 54 -0.93 -15.86 -8.93
CA ALA A 54 -1.70 -15.61 -10.14
C ALA A 54 -0.85 -15.70 -11.43
N TYR A 55 0.33 -15.07 -11.45
CA TYR A 55 1.10 -14.84 -12.68
C TYR A 55 2.37 -15.68 -12.80
N LEU A 56 2.98 -16.08 -11.68
CA LEU A 56 4.28 -16.77 -11.70
C LEU A 56 4.14 -18.28 -11.55
N HIS A 57 3.49 -18.74 -10.48
CA HIS A 57 3.40 -20.17 -10.17
C HIS A 57 2.79 -21.02 -11.29
N PRO A 58 1.73 -20.59 -12.02
CA PRO A 58 1.14 -21.40 -13.07
C PRO A 58 2.10 -21.70 -14.23
N VAL A 59 3.02 -20.78 -14.54
CA VAL A 59 3.93 -20.88 -15.69
C VAL A 59 5.33 -21.36 -15.32
N LEU A 60 5.67 -21.40 -14.03
CA LEU A 60 7.02 -21.66 -13.54
C LEU A 60 7.60 -22.98 -14.05
N HIS A 61 6.81 -24.06 -14.00
CA HIS A 61 7.23 -25.37 -14.49
C HIS A 61 7.19 -25.48 -16.03
N GLU A 62 6.17 -24.86 -16.65
CA GLU A 62 5.95 -24.93 -18.10
C GLU A 62 6.95 -24.10 -18.92
N ARG A 63 7.56 -23.09 -18.31
CA ARG A 63 8.47 -22.14 -18.95
C ARG A 63 9.89 -22.21 -18.39
N LYS A 64 10.28 -23.30 -17.75
CA LYS A 64 11.59 -23.47 -17.10
C LYS A 64 12.81 -23.27 -18.02
N ASP A 65 12.62 -23.38 -19.33
CA ASP A 65 13.64 -23.13 -20.36
C ASP A 65 13.80 -21.63 -20.70
N ARG A 66 12.83 -20.80 -20.32
CA ARG A 66 12.74 -19.36 -20.65
C ARG A 66 12.54 -18.46 -19.42
N LEU A 67 12.25 -19.03 -18.26
CA LEU A 67 11.98 -18.33 -17.02
C LEU A 67 12.83 -18.92 -15.89
N SER A 68 13.73 -18.09 -15.37
CA SER A 68 14.53 -18.38 -14.18
C SER A 68 14.06 -17.51 -13.03
N VAL A 69 13.80 -18.11 -11.87
CA VAL A 69 13.46 -17.39 -10.64
C VAL A 69 14.60 -17.58 -9.65
N VAL A 70 15.17 -16.46 -9.19
CA VAL A 70 16.24 -16.43 -8.19
C VAL A 70 15.71 -15.67 -6.98
N THR A 71 15.56 -16.36 -5.86
CA THR A 71 15.12 -15.78 -4.58
C THR A 71 16.32 -15.45 -3.70
N ASP A 72 16.11 -14.72 -2.60
CA ASP A 72 17.13 -14.45 -1.58
C ASP A 72 18.35 -13.69 -2.12
N HIS A 73 18.13 -12.82 -3.11
CA HIS A 73 19.15 -12.00 -3.73
C HIS A 73 18.69 -10.53 -3.78
N LEU A 74 19.60 -9.61 -3.44
CA LEU A 74 19.36 -8.17 -3.52
C LEU A 74 20.07 -7.61 -4.76
N VAL A 75 19.31 -6.94 -5.63
CA VAL A 75 19.87 -6.17 -6.74
C VAL A 75 20.50 -4.89 -6.18
N HIS A 76 21.78 -4.70 -6.44
CA HIS A 76 22.56 -3.58 -5.92
C HIS A 76 22.54 -2.38 -6.88
N ARG A 77 22.67 -2.63 -8.19
CA ARG A 77 22.66 -1.58 -9.22
C ARG A 77 22.39 -2.14 -10.61
N VAL A 78 21.98 -1.26 -11.52
CA VAL A 78 22.01 -1.49 -12.96
C VAL A 78 23.40 -1.17 -13.49
N VAL A 79 23.94 -2.03 -14.36
CA VAL A 79 25.20 -1.79 -15.07
C VAL A 79 24.88 -1.09 -16.39
N VAL A 80 25.44 0.10 -16.60
CA VAL A 80 25.23 0.93 -17.79
C VAL A 80 26.58 1.18 -18.44
N ASP A 81 26.66 1.08 -19.77
CA ASP A 81 27.88 1.35 -20.52
C ASP A 81 28.08 2.85 -20.82
N ASP A 82 29.22 3.20 -21.42
CA ASP A 82 29.58 4.59 -21.77
C ASP A 82 28.62 5.23 -22.79
N ALA A 83 27.86 4.41 -23.54
CA ALA A 83 26.84 4.88 -24.48
C ALA A 83 25.48 5.13 -23.79
N GLY A 84 25.36 4.88 -22.49
CA GLY A 84 24.12 5.07 -21.73
C GLY A 84 23.14 3.89 -21.86
N THR A 85 23.62 2.71 -22.24
CA THR A 85 22.78 1.52 -22.45
C THR A 85 22.87 0.58 -21.25
N ALA A 86 21.72 0.15 -20.71
CA ALA A 86 21.68 -0.84 -19.65
C ALA A 86 22.09 -2.24 -20.17
N GLN A 87 23.12 -2.82 -19.54
CA GLN A 87 23.73 -4.09 -19.93
C GLN A 87 23.34 -5.24 -18.98
N GLY A 88 22.91 -4.94 -17.77
CA GLY A 88 22.51 -5.96 -16.79
C GLY A 88 22.36 -5.40 -15.38
N ILE A 89 22.37 -6.30 -14.41
CA ILE A 89 22.25 -5.97 -12.98
C ILE A 89 23.40 -6.62 -12.20
N ASP A 90 23.86 -5.90 -11.19
CA ASP A 90 24.74 -6.43 -10.16
C ASP A 90 23.87 -6.89 -8.98
N VAL A 91 24.06 -8.13 -8.55
CA VAL A 91 23.18 -8.80 -7.59
C VAL A 91 24.01 -9.61 -6.60
N GLN A 92 23.63 -9.59 -5.33
CA GLN A 92 24.28 -10.39 -4.29
C GLN A 92 23.27 -11.21 -3.48
N PRO A 93 23.63 -12.43 -3.05
CA PRO A 93 22.84 -13.16 -2.07
C PRO A 93 22.60 -12.31 -0.82
N ASN A 94 21.37 -12.37 -0.32
CA ASN A 94 21.03 -11.73 0.94
C ASN A 94 21.65 -12.56 2.07
N ARG A 95 22.49 -11.95 2.92
CA ARG A 95 23.28 -12.65 3.97
C ARG A 95 22.44 -13.15 5.16
N HIS A 96 21.12 -13.24 5.03
CA HIS A 96 20.19 -13.61 6.10
C HIS A 96 19.49 -14.96 5.91
N SER A 97 20.04 -15.84 5.07
CA SER A 97 19.78 -17.28 5.20
C SER A 97 20.68 -17.87 6.29
N LYS A 98 20.11 -18.14 7.47
CA LYS A 98 20.58 -18.94 8.63
C LYS A 98 22.09 -19.31 8.71
N SER A 99 22.75 -18.95 9.82
CA SER A 99 24.06 -19.50 10.20
C SER A 99 23.96 -20.93 10.77
N HIS A 100 24.99 -21.74 10.54
CA HIS A 100 25.25 -23.00 11.22
C HIS A 100 26.58 -22.84 11.98
N ASP A 101 26.62 -23.10 13.28
CA ASP A 101 27.85 -23.10 14.08
C ASP A 101 28.15 -24.51 14.64
N VAL A 102 29.43 -24.79 14.88
CA VAL A 102 29.96 -26.05 15.43
C VAL A 102 30.57 -25.74 16.80
N ASP A 103 29.88 -26.07 17.88
CA ASP A 103 30.23 -25.57 19.23
C ASP A 103 31.20 -26.47 20.03
N ARG A 104 31.85 -27.45 19.39
CA ARG A 104 32.99 -28.17 19.99
C ARG A 104 33.96 -28.81 18.99
N PRO A 105 35.26 -28.93 19.33
CA PRO A 105 36.27 -29.55 18.47
C PRO A 105 35.95 -31.02 18.14
N GLY A 106 36.16 -31.44 16.89
CA GLY A 106 36.13 -32.85 16.46
C GLY A 106 34.92 -33.29 15.63
N LEU A 107 34.00 -32.38 15.28
CA LEU A 107 32.83 -32.69 14.45
C LEU A 107 33.03 -32.22 13.01
N ARG A 108 32.64 -33.06 12.04
CA ARG A 108 32.77 -32.76 10.59
C ARG A 108 31.58 -31.99 10.01
N HIS A 109 30.46 -31.88 10.74
CA HIS A 109 29.22 -31.24 10.30
C HIS A 109 28.54 -30.53 11.49
N PRO A 110 27.71 -29.49 11.26
CA PRO A 110 26.97 -28.80 12.32
C PRO A 110 26.06 -29.76 13.11
N ASP A 111 26.08 -29.68 14.44
CA ASP A 111 25.28 -30.53 15.34
C ASP A 111 24.14 -29.77 16.04
N LEU A 112 24.04 -28.45 15.84
CA LEU A 112 22.95 -27.61 16.34
C LEU A 112 22.31 -26.79 15.20
N GLN A 113 20.98 -26.72 15.21
CA GLN A 113 20.20 -25.86 14.32
C GLN A 113 19.21 -25.05 15.16
N PHE A 114 19.31 -23.72 15.09
CA PHE A 114 18.35 -22.83 15.71
C PHE A 114 17.15 -22.59 14.79
N HIS A 115 15.96 -22.67 15.39
CA HIS A 115 14.70 -22.23 14.81
C HIS A 115 14.17 -21.04 15.62
N PHE A 116 14.01 -19.89 14.99
CA PHE A 116 13.35 -18.72 15.54
C PHE A 116 12.46 -18.13 14.46
N LEU A 117 11.14 -18.14 14.69
CA LEU A 117 10.08 -17.75 13.75
C LEU A 117 8.74 -17.64 14.54
N PRO A 118 7.73 -16.91 14.05
CA PRO A 118 7.42 -15.57 14.54
C PRO A 118 6.07 -15.50 15.25
N GLY A 119 6.09 -14.99 16.48
CA GLY A 119 4.95 -14.68 17.34
C GLY A 119 5.42 -13.74 18.46
N ALA A 120 4.61 -12.71 18.72
CA ALA A 120 4.92 -11.38 19.27
C ALA A 120 6.28 -11.14 19.96
N LEU A 121 7.11 -10.32 19.30
CA LEU A 121 8.10 -9.48 19.96
C LEU A 121 7.72 -8.02 19.72
N THR A 122 7.04 -7.47 20.73
CA THR A 122 7.12 -6.08 21.23
C THR A 122 7.35 -4.98 20.17
N GLY A 123 6.43 -4.05 19.88
CA GLY A 123 5.30 -3.54 20.66
C GLY A 123 4.13 -3.10 19.76
N GLN A 124 2.96 -2.95 20.40
CA GLN A 124 1.64 -2.71 19.80
C GLN A 124 1.10 -3.89 18.98
N LEU A 125 0.73 -4.96 19.67
CA LEU A 125 -0.49 -5.75 19.44
C LEU A 125 -0.41 -6.95 20.39
N THR A 126 -0.50 -6.67 21.69
CA THR A 126 -0.97 -7.67 22.65
C THR A 126 -2.46 -7.85 22.35
N PRO A 127 -2.96 -9.03 21.95
CA PRO A 127 -4.38 -9.28 21.97
C PRO A 127 -4.91 -8.92 23.36
N GLY A 128 -5.81 -7.94 23.43
CA GLY A 128 -6.30 -7.42 24.70
C GLY A 128 -7.07 -8.45 25.50
N SER A 129 -7.31 -8.17 26.77
CA SER A 129 -8.23 -8.91 27.65
C SER A 129 -9.71 -8.76 27.25
N GLN A 130 -10.02 -8.08 26.15
CA GLN A 130 -11.38 -7.73 25.72
C GLN A 130 -11.52 -7.72 24.20
N HIS A 131 -12.76 -7.85 23.74
CA HIS A 131 -13.12 -7.60 22.35
C HIS A 131 -13.01 -6.09 22.03
N ALA A 132 -12.50 -5.76 20.84
CA ALA A 132 -12.32 -4.38 20.39
C ALA A 132 -12.56 -4.28 18.88
N MET A 133 -12.80 -3.06 18.41
CA MET A 133 -12.94 -2.70 17.00
C MET A 133 -12.22 -1.37 16.76
N GLN A 134 -11.79 -1.14 15.53
CA GLN A 134 -11.09 0.08 15.13
C GLN A 134 -11.41 0.44 13.69
N THR A 135 -11.38 1.74 13.39
CA THR A 135 -11.43 2.27 12.03
C THR A 135 -10.05 2.76 11.62
N HIS A 136 -9.63 2.38 10.42
CA HIS A 136 -8.43 2.92 9.79
C HIS A 136 -8.83 4.10 8.91
N ILE A 137 -8.13 5.23 9.05
CA ILE A 137 -8.41 6.46 8.31
C ILE A 137 -7.13 6.81 7.56
N SER A 138 -7.24 7.09 6.27
CA SER A 138 -6.09 7.49 5.46
C SER A 138 -6.52 8.51 4.40
N PRO A 139 -5.87 9.68 4.33
CA PRO A 139 -6.06 10.60 3.22
C PRO A 139 -5.64 9.91 1.92
N LEU A 140 -6.57 9.79 0.97
CA LEU A 140 -6.33 9.08 -0.29
C LEU A 140 -5.59 9.94 -1.33
N ARG A 141 -5.54 11.26 -1.13
CA ARG A 141 -4.93 12.25 -2.04
C ARG A 141 -4.03 13.23 -1.29
N ALA A 142 -3.27 12.74 -0.32
CA ALA A 142 -2.32 13.52 0.47
C ALA A 142 -1.47 14.46 -0.41
N THR A 143 -1.28 15.68 0.07
CA THR A 143 -0.55 16.78 -0.59
C THR A 143 0.89 16.91 -0.08
N SER A 144 1.19 16.39 1.11
CA SER A 144 2.56 16.21 1.59
C SER A 144 3.40 15.41 0.61
N ARG A 145 4.67 15.82 0.44
CA ARG A 145 5.64 15.15 -0.41
C ARG A 145 6.92 14.90 0.37
N GLY A 146 7.37 13.66 0.32
CA GLY A 146 8.61 13.21 0.93
C GLY A 146 9.71 12.93 -0.10
N SER A 147 10.81 12.40 0.41
CA SER A 147 11.97 11.98 -0.39
C SER A 147 12.52 10.65 0.09
N LEU A 148 13.15 9.93 -0.84
CA LEU A 148 13.92 8.73 -0.57
C LEU A 148 15.25 8.87 -1.32
N SER A 149 16.37 8.76 -0.60
CA SER A 149 17.69 8.83 -1.21
C SER A 149 18.67 7.84 -0.58
N LEU A 150 19.61 7.35 -1.39
CA LEU A 150 20.75 6.62 -0.86
C LEU A 150 21.65 7.58 -0.08
N THR A 151 22.20 7.10 1.03
CA THR A 151 23.14 7.85 1.87
C THR A 151 24.58 7.58 1.48
N THR A 152 24.86 6.39 0.95
CA THR A 152 26.17 5.94 0.48
C THR A 152 26.02 5.08 -0.77
N SER A 153 27.15 4.65 -1.36
CA SER A 153 27.18 3.68 -2.44
C SER A 153 27.08 2.23 -1.98
N ASN A 154 27.11 1.96 -0.66
CA ASN A 154 26.91 0.62 -0.13
C ASN A 154 25.41 0.32 -0.07
N PRO A 155 24.89 -0.64 -0.86
CA PRO A 155 23.46 -0.94 -0.94
C PRO A 155 22.89 -1.59 0.33
N ARG A 156 23.73 -1.88 1.33
CA ARG A 156 23.32 -2.39 2.65
C ARG A 156 23.18 -1.28 3.69
N ASP A 157 23.65 -0.07 3.40
CA ASP A 157 23.44 1.06 4.29
C ASP A 157 21.97 1.51 4.18
N PRO A 158 21.31 1.83 5.30
CA PRO A 158 19.93 2.28 5.28
C PRO A 158 19.81 3.58 4.47
N PRO A 159 18.81 3.66 3.57
CA PRO A 159 18.56 4.90 2.85
C PRO A 159 18.01 5.97 3.78
N ARG A 160 18.11 7.23 3.37
CA ARG A 160 17.36 8.33 3.99
C ARG A 160 15.95 8.28 3.44
N LEU A 161 15.01 7.90 4.29
CA LEU A 161 13.58 7.93 4.00
C LEU A 161 12.94 9.03 4.85
N ASP A 162 12.39 10.04 4.18
CA ASP A 162 11.63 11.10 4.81
C ASP A 162 10.29 11.27 4.07
N PRO A 163 9.22 10.58 4.49
CA PRO A 163 7.90 10.68 3.88
C PRO A 163 7.26 12.06 4.07
N ASN A 164 7.76 12.85 5.04
CA ASN A 164 7.30 14.20 5.34
C ASN A 164 5.78 14.27 5.59
N TYR A 165 5.24 13.30 6.34
CA TYR A 165 3.81 13.18 6.66
C TYR A 165 3.30 14.42 7.41
N LEU A 166 2.07 14.86 7.09
CA LEU A 166 1.37 15.95 7.78
C LEU A 166 2.14 17.28 7.77
N SER A 167 2.86 17.53 6.67
CA SER A 167 3.64 18.76 6.44
C SER A 167 2.82 19.88 5.79
N THR A 168 1.67 19.57 5.22
CA THR A 168 0.73 20.56 4.68
C THR A 168 -0.47 20.73 5.61
N THR A 169 -1.06 21.92 5.62
CA THR A 169 -2.29 22.17 6.39
C THR A 169 -3.45 21.32 5.89
N GLN A 170 -3.56 21.11 4.58
CA GLN A 170 -4.61 20.28 3.98
C GLN A 170 -4.60 18.85 4.54
N ASP A 171 -3.43 18.22 4.62
CA ASP A 171 -3.34 16.83 5.08
C ASP A 171 -3.67 16.70 6.57
N VAL A 172 -3.34 17.73 7.37
CA VAL A 172 -3.72 17.83 8.78
C VAL A 172 -5.23 18.03 8.93
N ASP A 173 -5.83 18.89 8.10
CA ASP A 173 -7.27 19.13 8.11
C ASP A 173 -8.05 17.89 7.69
N ASP A 174 -7.64 17.20 6.62
CA ASP A 174 -8.28 15.99 6.10
C ASP A 174 -8.30 14.86 7.15
N ILE A 175 -7.16 14.58 7.78
CA ILE A 175 -7.11 13.53 8.81
C ILE A 175 -7.91 13.92 10.06
N ARG A 176 -7.93 15.21 10.44
CA ARG A 176 -8.75 15.70 11.55
C ARG A 176 -10.23 15.48 11.29
N GLN A 177 -10.70 15.82 10.09
CA GLN A 177 -12.09 15.56 9.68
C GLN A 177 -12.40 14.06 9.68
N GLY A 178 -11.44 13.24 9.23
CA GLY A 178 -11.56 11.78 9.30
C GLY A 178 -11.72 11.25 10.74
N VAL A 179 -10.96 11.79 11.71
CA VAL A 179 -11.08 11.42 13.13
C VAL A 179 -12.46 11.79 13.68
N LEU A 180 -12.93 13.02 13.41
CA LEU A 180 -14.25 13.47 13.85
C LEU A 180 -15.37 12.62 13.25
N LEU A 181 -15.27 12.30 11.95
CA LEU A 181 -16.21 11.42 11.28
C LEU A 181 -16.19 10.01 11.89
N ALA A 182 -15.02 9.43 12.16
CA ALA A 182 -14.94 8.12 12.80
C ALA A 182 -15.63 8.11 14.18
N GLN A 183 -15.43 9.16 14.99
CA GLN A 183 -16.16 9.30 16.26
C GLN A 183 -17.68 9.37 16.04
N GLU A 184 -18.13 10.16 15.08
CA GLU A 184 -19.55 10.26 14.73
C GLU A 184 -20.12 8.90 14.33
N LEU A 185 -19.45 8.16 13.45
CA LEU A 185 -19.88 6.82 13.00
C LEU A 185 -20.05 5.87 14.17
N PHE A 186 -19.10 5.84 15.11
CA PHE A 186 -19.25 5.01 16.30
C PHE A 186 -20.41 5.45 17.21
N GLN A 187 -20.83 6.72 17.20
CA GLN A 187 -21.98 7.19 17.97
C GLN A 187 -23.34 6.93 17.29
N GLN A 188 -23.37 6.41 16.07
CA GLN A 188 -24.62 6.08 15.37
C GLN A 188 -25.35 4.90 16.01
N LYS A 189 -26.69 4.89 15.89
CA LYS A 189 -27.57 3.90 16.52
C LYS A 189 -27.24 2.47 16.13
N ALA A 190 -26.80 2.24 14.88
CA ALA A 190 -26.38 0.93 14.40
C ALA A 190 -25.24 0.32 15.23
N MET A 191 -24.39 1.17 15.83
CA MET A 191 -23.27 0.75 16.65
C MET A 191 -23.61 0.55 18.13
N ASP A 192 -24.82 0.94 18.59
CA ASP A 192 -25.26 0.80 20.00
C ASP A 192 -25.04 -0.62 20.58
N PRO A 193 -25.33 -1.72 19.85
CA PRO A 193 -25.16 -3.07 20.40
C PRO A 193 -23.70 -3.52 20.53
N PHE A 194 -22.77 -2.84 19.86
CA PHE A 194 -21.39 -3.30 19.68
C PHE A 194 -20.36 -2.38 20.34
N ARG A 195 -20.61 -1.07 20.40
CA ARG A 195 -19.63 -0.11 20.90
C ARG A 195 -19.49 -0.22 22.42
N GLY A 196 -18.24 -0.30 22.87
CA GLY A 196 -17.87 -0.15 24.28
C GLY A 196 -17.32 1.23 24.57
N HIS A 197 -16.61 1.36 25.69
CA HIS A 197 -15.86 2.57 26.00
C HIS A 197 -14.69 2.78 25.01
N PRO A 198 -14.40 4.04 24.60
CA PRO A 198 -13.24 4.35 23.77
C PRO A 198 -11.92 3.89 24.40
N ILE A 199 -11.04 3.30 23.59
CA ILE A 199 -9.70 2.86 24.01
C ILE A 199 -8.64 3.87 23.55
N SER A 200 -8.67 4.26 22.27
CA SER A 200 -7.77 5.28 21.71
C SER A 200 -8.51 6.05 20.60
N PRO A 201 -8.61 7.39 20.70
CA PRO A 201 -8.34 8.17 21.91
C PRO A 201 -9.25 7.73 23.08
N ALA A 202 -8.76 7.82 24.32
CA ALA A 202 -9.51 7.40 25.51
C ALA A 202 -10.72 8.31 25.80
N THR A 203 -10.68 9.54 25.30
CA THR A 203 -11.77 10.52 25.34
C THR A 203 -12.12 10.93 23.92
N LEU A 204 -13.42 11.01 23.61
CA LEU A 204 -13.87 11.58 22.35
C LEU A 204 -13.54 13.07 22.32
N PHE A 205 -12.98 13.52 21.20
CA PHE A 205 -12.71 14.92 20.97
C PHE A 205 -13.99 15.70 20.69
N ALA A 206 -14.09 16.92 21.22
CA ALA A 206 -15.10 17.88 20.77
C ALA A 206 -14.67 18.51 19.44
N ALA A 207 -15.63 18.77 18.55
CA ALA A 207 -15.35 19.28 17.19
C ALA A 207 -14.58 20.62 17.15
N HIS A 208 -14.60 21.40 18.23
CA HIS A 208 -13.92 22.70 18.32
C HIS A 208 -12.50 22.64 18.91
N GLU A 209 -11.99 21.46 19.26
CA GLU A 209 -10.66 21.28 19.86
C GLU A 209 -9.60 20.79 18.86
N ALA A 210 -9.42 21.52 17.75
CA ALA A 210 -8.53 21.13 16.65
C ALA A 210 -7.10 20.78 17.09
N SER A 211 -6.52 21.56 18.02
CA SER A 211 -5.14 21.35 18.49
C SER A 211 -4.95 20.04 19.25
N ALA A 212 -5.96 19.59 19.99
CA ALA A 212 -5.91 18.33 20.73
C ALA A 212 -5.96 17.13 19.77
N ILE A 213 -6.82 17.21 18.75
CA ILE A 213 -6.93 16.18 17.70
C ILE A 213 -5.61 16.11 16.92
N ASP A 214 -5.05 17.25 16.51
CA ASP A 214 -3.81 17.31 15.74
C ASP A 214 -2.62 16.74 16.52
N ALA A 215 -2.53 17.06 17.82
CA ALA A 215 -1.49 16.51 18.69
C ALA A 215 -1.61 14.98 18.81
N TRP A 216 -2.84 14.46 18.94
CA TRP A 216 -3.08 13.02 18.97
C TRP A 216 -2.73 12.36 17.63
N VAL A 217 -3.19 12.93 16.51
CA VAL A 217 -2.88 12.45 15.16
C VAL A 217 -1.37 12.36 14.95
N ARG A 218 -0.60 13.40 15.32
CA ARG A 218 0.87 13.41 15.17
C ARG A 218 1.57 12.31 15.97
N GLN A 219 0.97 11.82 17.05
CA GLN A 219 1.52 10.74 17.88
C GLN A 219 1.11 9.34 17.42
N HIS A 220 0.00 9.21 16.69
CA HIS A 220 -0.63 7.92 16.38
C HIS A 220 -0.71 7.60 14.88
N THR A 221 -0.33 8.53 14.00
CA THR A 221 -0.33 8.28 12.55
C THR A 221 0.78 7.30 12.17
N GLU A 222 0.42 6.33 11.33
CA GLU A 222 1.34 5.37 10.74
C GLU A 222 1.18 5.32 9.21
N SER A 223 2.08 4.59 8.54
CA SER A 223 1.98 4.39 7.10
C SER A 223 0.87 3.39 6.77
N ALA A 224 0.04 3.71 5.78
CA ALA A 224 -0.91 2.75 5.17
C ALA A 224 -0.24 1.79 4.16
N TYR A 225 1.09 1.75 4.11
CA TYR A 225 1.87 0.88 3.21
C TYR A 225 1.57 1.06 1.71
N HIS A 226 1.27 2.30 1.28
CA HIS A 226 1.06 2.69 -0.12
C HIS A 226 2.13 3.67 -0.66
N PRO A 227 3.45 3.43 -0.49
CA PRO A 227 4.47 4.28 -1.09
C PRO A 227 4.40 4.20 -2.63
N SER A 228 4.52 5.36 -3.28
CA SER A 228 4.41 5.49 -4.73
C SER A 228 5.12 6.76 -5.22
N CYS A 229 5.12 6.98 -6.52
CA CYS A 229 5.52 8.25 -7.16
C CYS A 229 7.01 8.63 -7.07
N THR A 230 7.90 7.76 -6.56
CA THR A 230 9.33 8.05 -6.40
C THR A 230 10.11 8.07 -7.73
N ASN A 231 9.61 7.40 -8.77
CA ASN A 231 10.15 7.41 -10.14
C ASN A 231 9.11 7.93 -11.14
N ARG A 232 8.45 9.02 -10.77
CA ARG A 232 7.32 9.64 -11.50
C ARG A 232 7.43 9.54 -13.03
N MET A 233 6.37 9.05 -13.67
CA MET A 233 6.20 9.11 -15.11
C MET A 233 5.84 10.52 -15.59
N GLY A 234 6.42 10.96 -16.71
CA GLY A 234 6.12 12.26 -17.30
C GLY A 234 6.87 12.54 -18.60
N HIS A 235 6.53 13.65 -19.25
CA HIS A 235 7.19 14.10 -20.48
C HIS A 235 8.42 14.98 -20.19
N ASP A 236 8.41 15.74 -19.10
CA ASP A 236 9.51 16.63 -18.73
C ASP A 236 10.58 15.86 -17.94
N THR A 237 11.78 15.73 -18.52
CA THR A 237 12.91 14.99 -17.93
C THR A 237 13.47 15.66 -16.68
N ARG A 238 13.13 16.93 -16.39
CA ARG A 238 13.53 17.61 -15.16
C ARG A 238 12.68 17.25 -13.96
N SER A 239 11.46 16.77 -14.19
CA SER A 239 10.45 16.50 -13.16
C SER A 239 9.89 15.08 -13.21
N SER A 240 10.43 14.21 -14.08
CA SER A 240 10.03 12.81 -14.23
C SER A 240 11.25 11.92 -14.47
N VAL A 241 11.10 10.63 -14.16
CA VAL A 241 12.14 9.60 -14.29
C VAL A 241 11.89 8.70 -15.50
N VAL A 242 10.61 8.40 -15.78
CA VAL A 242 10.23 7.55 -16.92
C VAL A 242 9.27 8.24 -17.88
N ASN A 243 9.30 7.84 -19.15
CA ASN A 243 8.33 8.26 -20.16
C ASN A 243 7.05 7.40 -20.15
N SER A 244 6.11 7.69 -21.05
CA SER A 244 4.83 6.97 -21.19
C SER A 244 4.96 5.50 -21.62
N LYS A 245 6.16 5.05 -22.01
CA LYS A 245 6.50 3.66 -22.31
C LYS A 245 7.24 2.98 -21.14
N CYS A 246 7.19 3.58 -19.96
CA CYS A 246 7.90 3.16 -18.75
C CYS A 246 9.43 3.17 -18.87
N GLN A 247 9.99 3.79 -19.92
CA GLN A 247 11.43 3.82 -20.16
C GLN A 247 12.09 4.94 -19.36
N VAL A 248 13.23 4.64 -18.73
CA VAL A 248 14.01 5.63 -17.99
C VAL A 248 14.60 6.65 -18.95
N HIS A 249 14.41 7.93 -18.64
CA HIS A 249 14.96 9.00 -19.48
C HIS A 249 16.50 8.95 -19.48
N GLY A 250 17.10 8.99 -20.67
CA GLY A 250 18.55 9.01 -20.82
C GLY A 250 19.27 7.67 -20.60
N VAL A 251 18.54 6.57 -20.36
CA VAL A 251 19.13 5.22 -20.26
C VAL A 251 18.42 4.28 -21.22
N ASP A 252 19.14 3.78 -22.22
CA ASP A 252 18.58 2.82 -23.17
C ASP A 252 18.39 1.44 -22.51
N ARG A 253 17.38 0.70 -22.98
CA ARG A 253 17.02 -0.66 -22.53
C ARG A 253 16.65 -0.80 -21.04
N LEU A 254 16.29 0.29 -20.37
CA LEU A 254 15.84 0.28 -18.98
C LEU A 254 14.41 0.77 -18.83
N ARG A 255 13.59 0.03 -18.07
CA ARG A 255 12.22 0.41 -17.69
C ARG A 255 12.01 0.25 -16.18
N VAL A 256 11.11 1.04 -15.61
CA VAL A 256 10.60 0.86 -14.24
C VAL A 256 9.11 0.59 -14.31
N VAL A 257 8.63 -0.47 -13.65
CA VAL A 257 7.23 -0.92 -13.72
C VAL A 257 6.74 -1.34 -12.34
N ASP A 258 6.32 -0.36 -11.54
CA ASP A 258 5.69 -0.55 -10.24
C ASP A 258 4.97 0.75 -9.80
N ALA A 259 4.54 0.85 -8.55
CA ALA A 259 3.88 2.05 -8.01
C ALA A 259 4.75 3.32 -8.05
N SER A 260 6.08 3.20 -8.14
CA SER A 260 6.99 4.35 -8.17
C SER A 260 6.77 5.25 -9.38
N ILE A 261 6.28 4.71 -10.50
CA ILE A 261 6.07 5.49 -11.73
C ILE A 261 4.74 6.25 -11.75
N MET A 262 3.85 6.02 -10.77
CA MET A 262 2.62 6.79 -10.67
C MET A 262 2.94 8.29 -10.59
N PRO A 263 2.35 9.15 -11.45
CA PRO A 263 2.64 10.58 -11.40
C PRO A 263 2.06 11.28 -10.18
N ASN A 264 0.98 10.72 -9.65
CA ASN A 264 0.36 11.10 -8.40
C ASN A 264 -0.32 9.85 -7.80
N ILE A 265 -0.51 9.83 -6.49
CA ILE A 265 -1.24 8.75 -5.83
C ILE A 265 -2.71 8.78 -6.27
N ILE A 266 -3.29 7.59 -6.39
CA ILE A 266 -4.68 7.38 -6.77
C ILE A 266 -5.57 7.24 -5.54
N SER A 267 -6.88 7.48 -5.70
CA SER A 267 -7.85 7.31 -4.62
C SER A 267 -8.18 5.83 -4.41
N GLY A 268 -7.33 5.09 -3.69
CA GLY A 268 -7.58 3.67 -3.39
C GLY A 268 -6.32 2.86 -3.07
N ASN A 269 -6.52 1.57 -2.76
CA ASN A 269 -5.42 0.64 -2.50
C ASN A 269 -4.62 0.33 -3.77
N LEU A 270 -3.29 0.30 -3.67
CA LEU A 270 -2.42 0.29 -4.85
C LEU A 270 -2.26 -1.08 -5.54
N ASN A 271 -2.70 -2.19 -4.93
CA ASN A 271 -2.49 -3.52 -5.50
C ASN A 271 -3.09 -3.68 -6.91
N ALA A 272 -4.39 -3.41 -7.08
CA ALA A 272 -5.06 -3.53 -8.37
C ALA A 272 -4.53 -2.53 -9.43
N PRO A 273 -4.34 -1.23 -9.11
CA PRO A 273 -3.69 -0.28 -10.02
C PRO A 273 -2.29 -0.71 -10.48
N VAL A 274 -1.46 -1.25 -9.58
CA VAL A 274 -0.11 -1.72 -9.93
C VAL A 274 -0.19 -2.92 -10.87
N ILE A 275 -1.09 -3.88 -10.64
CA ILE A 275 -1.31 -5.01 -11.55
C ILE A 275 -1.77 -4.51 -12.92
N MET A 276 -2.75 -3.60 -12.97
CA MET A 276 -3.21 -2.99 -14.23
C MET A 276 -2.08 -2.28 -14.99
N MET A 277 -1.24 -1.53 -14.29
CA MET A 277 -0.07 -0.87 -14.87
C MET A 277 0.96 -1.88 -15.37
N ALA A 278 1.18 -2.98 -14.65
CA ALA A 278 2.10 -4.04 -15.05
C ALA A 278 1.62 -4.78 -16.30
N GLU A 279 0.32 -5.10 -16.40
CA GLU A 279 -0.29 -5.67 -17.61
C GLU A 279 -0.12 -4.73 -18.81
N LYS A 280 -0.38 -3.44 -18.61
CA LYS A 280 -0.17 -2.44 -19.65
C LYS A 280 1.29 -2.35 -20.09
N ALA A 281 2.22 -2.44 -19.14
CA ALA A 281 3.64 -2.43 -19.44
C ALA A 281 4.08 -3.71 -20.17
N ALA A 282 3.49 -4.86 -19.86
CA ALA A 282 3.72 -6.11 -20.59
C ALA A 282 3.32 -5.98 -22.06
N ASP A 283 2.14 -5.41 -22.35
CA ASP A 283 1.73 -5.09 -23.72
C ASP A 283 2.74 -4.17 -24.43
N ILE A 284 3.20 -3.12 -23.75
CA ILE A 284 4.21 -2.19 -24.29
C ILE A 284 5.54 -2.91 -24.59
N ILE A 285 5.95 -3.87 -23.75
CA ILE A 285 7.18 -4.63 -23.94
C ILE A 285 7.06 -5.62 -25.11
N LEU A 286 5.86 -6.16 -25.33
CA LEU A 286 5.55 -7.09 -26.40
C LEU A 286 5.14 -6.39 -27.72
N ASP A 287 5.17 -5.04 -27.74
CA ASP A 287 4.68 -4.21 -28.85
C ASP A 287 3.23 -4.54 -29.27
N ILE A 288 2.39 -4.91 -28.29
CA ILE A 288 0.95 -5.14 -28.51
C ILE A 288 0.23 -3.81 -28.59
N ALA A 289 -0.57 -3.64 -29.65
CA ALA A 289 -1.36 -2.43 -29.87
C ALA A 289 -2.37 -2.24 -28.72
N PRO A 290 -2.41 -1.08 -28.06
CA PRO A 290 -3.33 -0.84 -26.97
C PRO A 290 -4.78 -0.79 -27.45
N LEU A 291 -5.70 -1.24 -26.61
CA LEU A 291 -7.12 -0.97 -26.81
C LEU A 291 -7.37 0.54 -26.94
N PRO A 292 -8.41 0.96 -27.69
CA PRO A 292 -8.81 2.35 -27.75
C PRO A 292 -8.99 2.95 -26.36
N SER A 293 -8.50 4.17 -26.17
CA SER A 293 -8.70 4.88 -24.91
C SER A 293 -10.19 5.03 -24.61
N ALA A 294 -10.61 4.61 -23.42
CA ALA A 294 -11.95 4.84 -22.92
C ALA A 294 -12.10 6.33 -22.62
N LYS A 295 -12.61 7.09 -23.60
CA LYS A 295 -12.93 8.50 -23.43
C LYS A 295 -14.22 8.61 -22.60
N HIS A 296 -14.23 9.47 -21.58
CA HIS A 296 -15.40 9.78 -20.76
C HIS A 296 -15.96 8.59 -19.96
N VAL A 297 -15.09 7.84 -19.28
CA VAL A 297 -15.57 6.88 -18.26
C VAL A 297 -16.32 7.66 -17.19
N PRO A 298 -17.62 7.41 -16.98
CA PRO A 298 -18.39 8.14 -15.99
C PRO A 298 -17.84 7.81 -14.59
N VAL A 299 -17.74 8.82 -13.74
CA VAL A 299 -17.39 8.67 -12.33
C VAL A 299 -18.43 9.40 -11.50
N TYR A 300 -18.82 8.83 -10.37
CA TYR A 300 -19.75 9.47 -9.46
C TYR A 300 -19.12 10.74 -8.87
N VAL A 301 -19.94 11.79 -8.75
CA VAL A 301 -19.61 13.03 -8.04
C VAL A 301 -20.77 13.32 -7.11
N ALA A 302 -20.50 13.49 -5.81
CA ALA A 302 -21.56 13.78 -4.86
C ALA A 302 -22.31 15.07 -5.22
N PRO A 303 -23.66 15.07 -5.13
CA PRO A 303 -24.43 16.30 -5.25
C PRO A 303 -23.98 17.30 -4.19
N LYS A 304 -23.76 18.57 -4.61
CA LYS A 304 -23.37 19.67 -3.73
C LYS A 304 -22.02 19.52 -3.02
N TRP A 305 -21.10 18.72 -3.55
CA TRP A 305 -19.76 18.51 -2.99
C TRP A 305 -19.00 19.83 -2.71
N GLU A 306 -19.32 20.92 -3.42
CA GLU A 306 -18.72 22.25 -3.16
C GLU A 306 -19.18 22.91 -1.85
N SER A 307 -20.36 22.51 -1.35
CA SER A 307 -21.07 23.21 -0.27
C SER A 307 -21.49 22.31 0.89
N SER A 308 -21.48 20.99 0.72
CA SER A 308 -21.76 20.01 1.77
C SER A 308 -20.93 18.75 1.58
N GLN A 309 -20.59 18.10 2.70
CA GLN A 309 -19.92 16.80 2.73
C GLN A 309 -20.90 15.62 2.55
N ARG A 310 -22.19 15.86 2.80
CA ARG A 310 -23.31 14.90 2.73
C ARG A 310 -24.65 15.64 2.73
#